data_AF-A0A2C9KDX5-F1
#
_entry.id   AF-A0A2C9KDX5-F1
#
_cell.length_a   1.000
_cell.length_b   1.000
_cell.length_c   1.000
_cell.angle_alpha   90.00
_cell.angle_beta   90.00
_cell.angle_gamma   90.00
#
_symmetry.space_group_name_H-M   'P 1'
#
loop_
_entity.id
_entity.type
_entity.pdbx_description
1 polymer ?
#
loop_
_entity_poly.entity_id
_entity_poly.type
_entity_poly.pdbx_seq_one_letter_code
_entity_poly.pdbx_strand_id
1 'polypeptide(L)'
;MDIYSAKKKANVLGNVVDIIQMQSEVGAIAAVHGALQTGVLSSTFTSSQGLLLMLPNLYKLRGEMLPSVIYVASRSIASRSLSIFCDHQDIYATRITGVPIVSAASVQEILDLAPAIHASSLQASSPFIFFFDGFRTGHETQKVEEYTQEMYNQFLNNDDLTKFRNRTMTPMDPDTRGTSEDESSFFQSIESQNFQNQLIIDSVKEQFKKVEKLTGRHYAPFVYNGAKNPKYVMIIMGSATEIAEETINNLNEKNDEYGVIKVHLYRPFSVKDFVNVLPKSVQKIVVLDRAKEWGANGEPLYLDTVATINENKDQFKKLDLIIGGRYGKNGIFLLNTQRTSQEIVEILPNRMKKQLADKNAKFYIIDAMKLSKEAGLGERMNTVIQMAFLYLISDEKKFNESKQTLKDIVEKTYGKKGQDIVEANFKAMDLVSKENLLEINVDPH
;
A
#
# COMPACT_ATOMS: atom_id res chain seq x y z
N MET A 1 11.14 13.38 3.97
CA MET A 1 12.55 13.03 4.27
C MET A 1 13.51 14.17 3.93
N ASP A 2 13.52 14.67 2.69
CA ASP A 2 14.43 15.75 2.26
C ASP A 2 14.43 16.98 3.18
N ILE A 3 13.23 17.48 3.53
CA ILE A 3 13.07 18.58 4.49
C ILE A 3 13.67 18.27 5.87
N TYR A 4 13.62 17.00 6.33
CA TYR A 4 14.21 16.63 7.62
C TYR A 4 15.74 16.52 7.56
N SER A 5 16.27 16.03 6.44
CA SER A 5 17.72 16.03 6.19
C SER A 5 18.27 17.46 6.11
N ALA A 6 17.60 18.35 5.37
CA ALA A 6 17.95 19.77 5.30
C ALA A 6 17.91 20.47 6.67
N LYS A 7 17.01 20.02 7.57
CA LYS A 7 16.94 20.47 8.97
C LYS A 7 17.93 19.77 9.91
N LYS A 8 18.82 18.92 9.39
CA LYS A 8 19.81 18.13 10.15
C LYS A 8 19.21 17.31 11.28
N LYS A 9 17.99 16.78 11.08
CA LYS A 9 17.37 15.87 12.05
C LYS A 9 18.15 14.55 12.05
N ALA A 10 18.70 14.19 13.21
CA ALA A 10 19.43 12.95 13.39
C ALA A 10 18.48 11.73 13.37
N ASN A 11 18.98 10.62 12.83
CA ASN A 11 18.35 9.31 12.93
C ASN A 11 18.73 8.62 14.25
N VAL A 12 18.27 7.38 14.45
CA VAL A 12 18.55 6.58 15.66
C VAL A 12 20.04 6.24 15.84
N LEU A 13 20.86 6.39 14.80
CA LEU A 13 22.32 6.22 14.84
C LEU A 13 23.06 7.55 15.11
N GLY A 14 22.34 8.65 15.31
CA GLY A 14 22.92 9.98 15.53
C GLY A 14 23.37 10.69 14.24
N ASN A 15 23.12 10.12 13.06
CA ASN A 15 23.55 10.66 11.78
C ASN A 15 22.40 11.35 11.03
N VAL A 16 22.73 12.33 10.18
CA VAL A 16 21.76 12.90 9.23
C VAL A 16 21.62 11.95 8.04
N VAL A 17 20.39 11.74 7.57
CA VAL A 17 20.13 10.85 6.43
C VAL A 17 20.57 11.53 5.13
N ASP A 18 21.46 10.88 4.40
CA ASP A 18 21.83 11.29 3.04
C ASP A 18 20.74 10.88 2.04
N ILE A 19 20.34 11.82 1.18
CA ILE A 19 19.30 11.60 0.18
C ILE A 19 19.91 11.87 -1.18
N ILE A 20 19.95 10.83 -2.00
CA ILE A 20 20.53 10.88 -3.34
C ILE A 20 19.44 10.55 -4.34
N GLN A 21 19.12 11.51 -5.20
CA GLN A 21 18.18 11.30 -6.30
C GLN A 21 18.92 10.64 -7.47
N MET A 22 18.44 9.47 -7.88
CA MET A 22 18.96 8.75 -9.05
C MET A 22 18.14 9.11 -10.31
N GLN A 23 18.68 8.76 -11.48
CA GLN A 23 18.05 9.00 -12.78
C GLN A 23 16.76 8.20 -13.01
N SER A 24 16.60 7.06 -12.32
CA SER A 24 15.42 6.20 -12.36
C SER A 24 15.37 5.29 -11.13
N GLU A 25 14.24 4.61 -10.92
CA GLU A 25 14.07 3.64 -9.85
C GLU A 25 14.99 2.43 -10.00
N VAL A 26 15.38 2.06 -11.24
CA VAL A 26 16.43 1.06 -11.49
C VAL A 26 17.75 1.51 -10.86
N GLY A 27 18.14 2.77 -11.10
CA GLY A 27 19.35 3.35 -10.53
C GLY A 27 19.26 3.49 -9.01
N ALA A 28 18.08 3.85 -8.49
CA ALA A 28 17.84 3.98 -7.05
C ALA A 28 18.03 2.65 -6.32
N ILE A 29 17.44 1.56 -6.79
CA ILE A 29 17.59 0.26 -6.12
C ILE A 29 19.00 -0.32 -6.28
N ALA A 30 19.68 -0.04 -7.41
CA ALA A 30 21.07 -0.45 -7.60
C ALA A 30 22.01 0.31 -6.65
N ALA A 31 21.75 1.60 -6.41
CA ALA A 31 22.48 2.38 -5.42
C ALA A 31 22.24 1.85 -3.99
N VAL A 32 21.00 1.49 -3.65
CA VAL A 32 20.66 0.81 -2.38
C VAL A 32 21.43 -0.50 -2.25
N HIS A 33 21.45 -1.33 -3.30
CA HIS A 33 22.20 -2.58 -3.33
C HIS A 33 23.70 -2.38 -3.05
N GLY A 34 24.34 -1.44 -3.77
CA GLY A 34 25.75 -1.11 -3.56
C GLY A 34 26.05 -0.53 -2.16
N ALA A 35 25.18 0.33 -1.65
CA ALA A 35 25.35 0.91 -0.31
C ALA A 35 25.21 -0.13 0.81
N LEU A 36 24.31 -1.10 0.66
CA LEU A 36 24.18 -2.20 1.61
C LEU A 36 25.40 -3.11 1.59
N GLN A 37 25.99 -3.35 0.42
CA GLN A 37 27.22 -4.11 0.28
C GLN A 37 28.39 -3.48 1.04
N THR A 38 28.42 -2.16 1.17
CA THR A 38 29.48 -1.43 1.92
C THR A 38 29.13 -1.17 3.39
N GLY A 39 28.01 -1.69 3.90
CA GLY A 39 27.62 -1.57 5.31
C GLY A 39 26.78 -0.36 5.68
N VAL A 40 26.24 0.34 4.67
CA VAL A 40 25.36 1.49 4.88
C VAL A 40 23.91 1.03 4.80
N LEU A 41 23.19 1.09 5.93
CA LEU A 41 21.75 0.81 5.96
C LEU A 41 21.02 1.80 5.05
N SER A 42 20.36 1.25 4.03
CA SER A 42 19.76 2.03 2.95
C SER A 42 18.31 1.60 2.71
N SER A 43 17.48 2.56 2.32
CA SER A 43 16.04 2.36 2.08
C SER A 43 15.61 3.21 0.89
N THR A 44 14.47 2.89 0.28
CA THR A 44 13.92 3.64 -0.86
C THR A 44 12.39 3.69 -0.80
N PHE A 45 11.81 4.62 -1.54
CA PHE A 45 10.37 4.84 -1.65
C PHE A 45 9.98 4.74 -3.12
N THR A 46 8.96 3.94 -3.46
CA THR A 46 8.53 3.75 -4.84
C THR A 46 7.04 3.39 -4.95
N SER A 47 6.53 3.23 -6.17
CA SER A 47 5.15 2.79 -6.47
C SER A 47 5.02 2.36 -7.94
N SER A 48 4.04 1.51 -8.25
CA SER A 48 3.62 1.20 -9.64
C SER A 48 4.81 0.82 -10.54
N GLN A 49 5.00 1.52 -11.65
CA GLN A 49 6.08 1.31 -12.62
C GLN A 49 7.46 1.38 -11.98
N GLY A 50 7.66 2.27 -11.00
CA GLY A 50 8.92 2.41 -10.30
C GLY A 50 9.30 1.12 -9.56
N LEU A 51 8.33 0.44 -8.95
CA LEU A 51 8.58 -0.84 -8.29
C LEU A 51 8.92 -1.95 -9.31
N LEU A 52 8.26 -1.96 -10.47
CA LEU A 52 8.57 -2.92 -11.54
C LEU A 52 10.01 -2.76 -12.04
N LEU A 53 10.49 -1.52 -12.13
CA LEU A 53 11.87 -1.21 -12.49
C LEU A 53 12.88 -1.71 -11.42
N MET A 54 12.44 -1.91 -10.18
CA MET A 54 13.28 -2.44 -9.12
C MET A 54 13.39 -3.97 -9.11
N LEU A 55 12.49 -4.70 -9.79
CA LEU A 55 12.38 -6.17 -9.74
C LEU A 55 13.71 -6.91 -9.87
N PRO A 56 14.60 -6.61 -10.85
CA PRO A 56 15.85 -7.36 -10.99
C PRO A 56 16.76 -7.27 -9.75
N ASN A 57 16.82 -6.10 -9.11
CA ASN A 57 17.64 -5.91 -7.92
C ASN A 57 16.97 -6.47 -6.67
N LEU A 58 15.65 -6.60 -6.61
CA LEU A 58 14.97 -7.27 -5.49
C LEU A 58 15.43 -8.72 -5.34
N TYR A 59 15.61 -9.45 -6.46
CA TYR A 59 16.21 -10.79 -6.44
C TYR A 59 17.63 -10.79 -5.88
N LYS A 60 18.45 -9.81 -6.26
CA LYS A 60 19.83 -9.66 -5.76
C LYS A 60 19.87 -9.36 -4.26
N LEU A 61 19.06 -8.41 -3.80
CA LEU A 61 18.94 -8.08 -2.37
C LEU A 61 18.48 -9.30 -1.55
N ARG A 62 17.52 -10.06 -2.07
CA ARG A 62 17.02 -11.28 -1.41
C ARG A 62 18.10 -12.35 -1.36
N GLY A 63 18.69 -12.69 -2.50
CA GLY A 63 19.68 -13.76 -2.62
C GLY A 63 20.98 -13.48 -1.85
N GLU A 64 21.35 -12.21 -1.68
CA GLU A 64 22.54 -11.79 -0.93
C GLU A 64 22.24 -11.47 0.55
N MET A 65 20.99 -11.69 1.00
CA MET A 65 20.60 -11.56 2.40
C MET A 65 20.92 -10.18 2.99
N LEU A 66 20.56 -9.13 2.25
CA LEU A 66 20.85 -7.74 2.58
C LEU A 66 19.66 -7.05 3.27
N PRO A 67 19.84 -6.47 4.46
CA PRO A 67 18.76 -5.84 5.21
C PRO A 67 18.39 -4.47 4.62
N SER A 68 17.18 -4.34 4.07
CA SER A 68 16.64 -3.08 3.55
C SER A 68 15.13 -3.06 3.66
N VAL A 69 14.54 -1.87 3.77
CA VAL A 69 13.09 -1.70 3.70
C VAL A 69 12.77 -0.84 2.48
N ILE A 70 11.97 -1.39 1.57
CA ILE A 70 11.43 -0.70 0.40
C ILE A 70 10.01 -0.28 0.74
N TYR A 71 9.79 1.03 0.87
CA TYR A 71 8.48 1.59 1.14
C TYR A 71 7.69 1.73 -0.16
N VAL A 72 6.50 1.15 -0.22
CA VAL A 72 5.66 1.19 -1.41
C VAL A 72 4.30 1.78 -1.10
N ALA A 73 4.02 2.95 -1.66
CA ALA A 73 2.65 3.46 -1.73
C ALA A 73 1.96 2.79 -2.92
N SER A 74 1.30 1.65 -2.69
CA SER A 74 0.84 0.73 -3.73
C SER A 74 -0.13 1.39 -4.70
N ARG A 75 0.14 1.22 -6.00
CA ARG A 75 -0.55 1.86 -7.12
C ARG A 75 -0.73 0.93 -8.31
N SER A 76 -1.78 1.20 -9.09
CA SER A 76 -2.08 0.52 -10.35
C SER A 76 -0.89 0.48 -11.30
N ILE A 77 -0.67 -0.68 -11.92
CA ILE A 77 0.22 -0.81 -13.08
C ILE A 77 -0.50 -0.26 -14.32
N ALA A 78 0.21 0.57 -15.09
CA ALA A 78 -0.23 1.05 -16.38
C ALA A 78 -0.32 -0.13 -17.37
N SER A 79 -1.54 -0.45 -17.78
CA SER A 79 -1.83 -1.51 -18.76
C SER A 79 -2.49 -0.92 -20.00
N ARG A 80 -3.83 -0.97 -20.10
CA ARG A 80 -4.58 -0.27 -21.15
C ARG A 80 -4.53 1.26 -21.01
N SER A 81 -4.23 1.74 -19.80
CA SER A 81 -4.18 3.15 -19.43
C SER A 81 -3.34 3.29 -18.16
N LEU A 82 -2.71 4.45 -18.01
CA LEU A 82 -2.08 4.84 -16.75
C LEU A 82 -3.14 5.08 -15.67
N SER A 83 -2.84 4.71 -14.44
CA SER A 83 -3.60 5.09 -13.25
C SER A 83 -2.61 5.38 -12.14
N ILE A 84 -2.79 6.52 -11.47
CA ILE A 84 -2.00 6.87 -10.28
C ILE A 84 -2.64 6.33 -9.00
N PHE A 85 -3.84 5.76 -9.09
CA PHE A 85 -4.63 5.35 -7.92
C PHE A 85 -4.23 3.97 -7.41
N CYS A 86 -4.69 3.64 -6.21
CA CYS A 86 -4.32 2.41 -5.54
C CYS A 86 -5.09 1.17 -6.01
N ASP A 87 -4.30 0.18 -6.37
CA ASP A 87 -4.57 -1.26 -6.32
C ASP A 87 -3.23 -1.96 -6.00
N HIS A 88 -3.24 -3.27 -5.75
CA HIS A 88 -2.07 -4.06 -5.34
C HIS A 88 -1.34 -4.75 -6.50
N GLN A 89 -1.58 -4.34 -7.75
CA GLN A 89 -0.94 -4.99 -8.91
C GLN A 89 0.59 -4.88 -8.86
N ASP A 90 1.13 -3.75 -8.41
CA ASP A 90 2.56 -3.54 -8.26
C ASP A 90 3.18 -4.45 -7.19
N ILE A 91 2.50 -4.59 -6.04
CA ILE A 91 2.91 -5.51 -4.97
C ILE A 91 2.88 -6.96 -5.47
N TYR A 92 1.79 -7.39 -6.09
CA TYR A 92 1.67 -8.77 -6.57
C TYR A 92 2.64 -9.11 -7.70
N ALA A 93 3.13 -8.13 -8.47
CA ALA A 93 4.21 -8.34 -9.43
C ALA A 93 5.54 -8.72 -8.76
N THR A 94 5.75 -8.33 -7.50
CA THR A 94 6.98 -8.63 -6.75
C THR A 94 6.93 -9.94 -5.95
N ARG A 95 5.77 -10.61 -5.87
CA ARG A 95 5.56 -11.76 -4.96
C ARG A 95 6.48 -12.96 -5.21
N ILE A 96 7.04 -13.07 -6.41
CA ILE A 96 7.94 -14.15 -6.84
C ILE A 96 9.41 -13.86 -6.54
N THR A 97 9.74 -12.62 -6.14
CA THR A 97 11.13 -12.21 -5.84
C THR A 97 11.70 -12.86 -4.58
N GLY A 98 10.84 -13.50 -3.77
CA GLY A 98 11.18 -14.02 -2.45
C GLY A 98 11.32 -12.94 -1.38
N VAL A 99 11.24 -11.65 -1.73
CA VAL A 99 11.27 -10.55 -0.76
C VAL A 99 10.00 -10.59 0.10
N PRO A 100 10.11 -10.59 1.43
CA PRO A 100 8.99 -10.43 2.34
C PRO A 100 8.12 -9.21 2.04
N ILE A 101 6.80 -9.38 2.13
CA ILE A 101 5.81 -8.35 1.83
C ILE A 101 4.95 -8.15 3.07
N VAL A 102 4.98 -6.94 3.62
CA VAL A 102 4.20 -6.53 4.79
C VAL A 102 3.26 -5.38 4.43
N SER A 103 1.99 -5.51 4.79
CA SER A 103 0.92 -4.54 4.58
C SER A 103 0.63 -3.75 5.86
N ALA A 104 0.44 -2.44 5.71
CA ALA A 104 -0.22 -1.58 6.71
C ALA A 104 -1.53 -1.04 6.14
N ALA A 105 -2.59 -1.04 6.94
CA ALA A 105 -3.93 -0.64 6.55
C ALA A 105 -4.26 0.83 6.85
N SER A 106 -3.70 1.39 7.92
CA SER A 106 -3.97 2.76 8.38
C SER A 106 -2.71 3.59 8.56
N VAL A 107 -2.85 4.90 8.72
CA VAL A 107 -1.72 5.81 8.96
C VAL A 107 -1.00 5.46 10.27
N GLN A 108 -1.76 5.04 11.29
CA GLN A 108 -1.21 4.57 12.56
C GLN A 108 -0.37 3.31 12.37
N GLU A 109 -0.84 2.34 11.58
CA GLU A 109 -0.07 1.12 11.31
C GLU A 109 1.20 1.36 10.52
N ILE A 110 1.21 2.33 9.59
CA ILE A 110 2.43 2.74 8.90
C ILE A 110 3.46 3.19 9.93
N LEU A 111 3.05 4.03 10.88
CA LEU A 111 3.91 4.56 11.93
C LEU A 111 4.41 3.46 12.87
N ASP A 112 3.53 2.56 13.28
CA ASP A 112 3.84 1.51 14.25
C ASP A 112 4.74 0.42 13.69
N LEU A 113 4.47 -0.02 12.45
CA LEU A 113 5.14 -1.16 11.84
C LEU A 113 6.43 -0.77 11.13
N ALA A 114 6.60 0.49 10.67
CA ALA A 114 7.83 0.89 9.97
C ALA A 114 9.12 0.59 10.78
N PRO A 115 9.25 0.97 12.07
CA PRO A 115 10.42 0.60 12.88
C PRO A 115 10.56 -0.90 13.09
N ALA A 116 9.43 -1.59 13.29
CA ALA A 116 9.39 -3.04 13.49
C ALA A 116 9.88 -3.80 12.26
N ILE A 117 9.55 -3.34 11.05
CA ILE A 117 10.01 -3.95 9.80
C ILE A 117 11.47 -3.64 9.53
N HIS A 118 11.96 -2.44 9.87
CA HIS A 118 13.41 -2.17 9.85
C HIS A 118 14.19 -3.09 10.80
N ALA A 119 13.69 -3.29 12.02
CA ALA A 119 14.30 -4.21 12.98
C ALA A 119 14.24 -5.67 12.48
N SER A 120 13.10 -6.11 11.94
CA SER A 120 12.93 -7.45 11.36
C SER A 120 13.87 -7.69 10.18
N SER A 121 14.03 -6.68 9.32
CA SER A 121 14.94 -6.74 8.18
C SER A 121 16.39 -6.97 8.61
N LEU A 122 16.84 -6.24 9.64
CA LEU A 122 18.18 -6.37 10.19
C LEU A 122 18.37 -7.74 10.89
N GLN A 123 17.41 -8.13 11.73
CA GLN A 123 17.43 -9.38 12.49
C GLN A 123 17.44 -10.61 11.57
N ALA A 124 16.59 -10.65 10.55
CA ALA A 124 16.48 -11.78 9.62
C ALA A 124 17.47 -11.71 8.45
N SER A 125 18.26 -10.63 8.34
CA SER A 125 19.15 -10.39 7.19
C SER A 125 18.42 -10.56 5.85
N SER A 126 17.29 -9.87 5.71
CA SER A 126 16.45 -9.95 4.51
C SER A 126 15.94 -8.57 4.14
N PRO A 127 15.80 -8.24 2.84
CA PRO A 127 15.03 -7.07 2.45
C PRO A 127 13.56 -7.26 2.80
N PHE A 128 12.79 -6.18 2.88
CA PHE A 128 11.35 -6.17 3.08
C PHE A 128 10.70 -5.16 2.15
N ILE A 129 9.57 -5.51 1.57
CA ILE A 129 8.63 -4.56 0.97
C ILE A 129 7.60 -4.24 2.05
N PHE A 130 7.59 -2.98 2.51
CA PHE A 130 6.57 -2.48 3.41
C PHE A 130 5.65 -1.57 2.63
N PHE A 131 4.40 -1.99 2.45
CA PHE A 131 3.46 -1.29 1.60
C PHE A 131 2.18 -0.88 2.32
N PHE A 132 1.55 0.13 1.75
CA PHE A 132 0.26 0.66 2.16
C PHE A 132 -0.46 1.24 0.94
N ASP A 133 -1.77 1.39 1.04
CA ASP A 133 -2.61 1.75 -0.10
C ASP A 133 -2.35 3.22 -0.52
N GLY A 134 -1.87 3.41 -1.75
CA GLY A 134 -1.60 4.74 -2.32
C GLY A 134 -2.86 5.62 -2.35
N PHE A 135 -2.70 6.91 -2.05
CA PHE A 135 -3.79 7.87 -1.80
C PHE A 135 -4.70 7.53 -0.61
N ARG A 136 -5.26 6.32 -0.54
CA ARG A 136 -6.22 5.93 0.51
C ARG A 136 -5.60 5.94 1.90
N THR A 137 -4.39 5.43 2.07
CA THR A 137 -3.64 5.55 3.33
C THR A 137 -2.49 6.54 3.16
N GLY A 138 -1.80 6.51 2.02
CA GLY A 138 -0.60 7.32 1.81
C GLY A 138 -0.82 8.84 1.72
N HIS A 139 -2.06 9.33 1.60
CA HIS A 139 -2.41 10.76 1.62
C HIS A 139 -3.54 11.07 2.61
N GLU A 140 -3.93 10.10 3.43
CA GLU A 140 -4.92 10.31 4.47
C GLU A 140 -4.28 11.06 5.64
N THR A 141 -4.97 12.07 6.15
CA THR A 141 -4.58 12.78 7.36
C THR A 141 -5.38 12.21 8.52
N GLN A 142 -4.68 11.56 9.44
CA GLN A 142 -5.28 10.99 10.66
C GLN A 142 -4.53 11.51 11.87
N LYS A 143 -5.23 11.72 12.99
CA LYS A 143 -4.57 11.91 14.28
C LYS A 143 -3.96 10.57 14.70
N VAL A 144 -2.64 10.56 14.87
CA VAL A 144 -1.86 9.37 15.26
C VAL A 144 -1.15 9.58 16.58
N GLU A 145 -0.82 8.47 17.24
CA GLU A 145 0.01 8.43 18.43
C GLU A 145 1.46 8.14 18.03
N GLU A 146 2.31 9.16 18.13
CA GLU A 146 3.73 9.05 17.75
C GLU A 146 4.57 8.34 18.82
N TYR A 147 5.56 7.58 18.35
CA TYR A 147 6.63 7.07 19.20
C TYR A 147 7.48 8.20 19.79
N THR A 148 7.90 8.03 21.04
CA THR A 148 9.00 8.82 21.61
C THR A 148 10.33 8.38 21.01
N GLN A 149 11.35 9.24 21.07
CA GLN A 149 12.69 8.89 20.60
C GLN A 149 13.27 7.65 21.32
N GLU A 150 12.96 7.49 22.60
CA GLU A 150 13.37 6.35 23.41
C GLU A 150 12.75 5.04 22.90
N MET A 151 11.48 5.08 22.47
CA MET A 151 10.81 3.93 21.85
C MET A 151 11.46 3.57 20.51
N TYR A 152 11.79 4.56 19.67
CA TYR A 152 12.52 4.31 18.41
C TYR A 152 13.87 3.63 18.66
N ASN A 153 14.62 4.07 19.66
CA ASN A 153 15.94 3.51 19.98
C ASN A 153 15.85 2.03 20.40
N GLN A 154 14.72 1.59 20.97
CA GLN A 154 14.54 0.19 21.33
C GLN A 154 14.52 -0.74 20.13
N PHE A 155 14.14 -0.30 18.93
CA PHE A 155 14.11 -1.14 17.73
C PHE A 155 15.51 -1.43 17.15
N LEU A 156 16.52 -0.64 17.50
CA LEU A 156 17.89 -0.87 17.03
C LEU A 156 18.60 -1.90 17.91
N ASN A 157 18.86 -3.08 17.36
CA ASN A 157 19.71 -4.08 17.99
C ASN A 157 21.16 -3.93 17.52
N ASN A 158 22.08 -3.62 18.44
CA ASN A 158 23.50 -3.43 18.13
C ASN A 158 24.21 -4.71 17.69
N ASP A 159 23.78 -5.87 18.18
CA ASP A 159 24.36 -7.16 17.79
C ASP A 159 24.00 -7.48 16.34
N ASP A 160 22.75 -7.26 15.93
CA ASP A 160 22.32 -7.47 14.55
C ASP A 160 22.95 -6.46 13.60
N LEU A 161 23.14 -5.20 14.04
CA LEU A 161 23.90 -4.20 13.31
C LEU A 161 25.36 -4.63 13.12
N THR A 162 25.97 -5.22 14.15
CA THR A 162 27.34 -5.71 14.10
C THR A 162 27.46 -6.93 13.18
N LYS A 163 26.51 -7.88 13.25
CA LYS A 163 26.43 -9.01 12.31
C LYS A 163 26.30 -8.55 10.86
N PHE A 164 25.50 -7.52 10.59
CA PHE A 164 25.40 -6.93 9.26
C PHE A 164 26.74 -6.33 8.81
N ARG A 165 27.35 -5.49 9.65
CA ARG A 165 28.62 -4.82 9.35
C ARG A 165 29.81 -5.77 9.20
N ASN A 166 29.81 -6.90 9.88
CA ASN A 166 30.84 -7.94 9.74
C ASN A 166 30.75 -8.69 8.41
N ARG A 167 29.64 -8.56 7.66
CA ARG A 167 29.44 -9.17 6.35
C ARG A 167 29.53 -8.13 5.23
N THR A 168 30.25 -7.03 5.39
CA THR A 168 30.33 -5.99 4.35
C THR A 168 31.57 -6.17 3.51
N MET A 169 31.52 -5.68 2.28
CA MET A 169 32.67 -5.67 1.40
C MET A 169 33.71 -4.67 1.92
N THR A 170 34.90 -5.16 2.25
CA THR A 170 36.03 -4.34 2.68
C THR A 170 37.34 -4.86 2.08
N PRO A 171 38.27 -3.99 1.63
CA PRO A 171 39.58 -4.43 1.17
C PRO A 171 40.42 -5.15 2.23
N MET A 172 40.10 -4.97 3.51
CA MET A 172 40.84 -5.56 4.63
C MET A 172 40.43 -7.02 4.93
N ASP A 173 39.24 -7.42 4.49
CA ASP A 173 38.69 -8.78 4.62
C ASP A 173 37.84 -9.06 3.36
N PRO A 174 38.50 -9.30 2.21
CA PRO A 174 37.81 -9.32 0.92
C PRO A 174 37.06 -10.64 0.70
N ASP A 175 35.89 -10.53 0.08
CA ASP A 175 35.11 -11.67 -0.42
C ASP A 175 34.67 -11.45 -1.87
N THR A 176 34.01 -12.46 -2.45
CA THR A 176 33.44 -12.40 -3.81
C THR A 176 31.95 -12.72 -3.75
N ARG A 177 31.13 -11.90 -4.40
CA ARG A 177 29.66 -12.01 -4.40
C ARG A 177 29.11 -11.89 -5.81
N GLY A 178 27.94 -12.48 -6.04
CA GLY A 178 27.26 -12.40 -7.33
C GLY A 178 28.03 -13.09 -8.46
N THR A 179 28.66 -14.22 -8.15
CA THR A 179 29.34 -15.08 -9.12
C THR A 179 28.38 -15.64 -10.17
N SER A 180 28.94 -16.15 -11.26
CA SER A 180 28.22 -17.01 -12.18
C SER A 180 28.35 -18.46 -11.70
N GLU A 181 27.22 -19.12 -11.43
CA GLU A 181 27.16 -20.54 -11.07
C GLU A 181 26.63 -21.36 -12.25
N ASP A 182 27.03 -22.62 -12.34
CA ASP A 182 26.47 -23.56 -13.30
C ASP A 182 25.28 -24.33 -12.70
N GLU A 183 24.68 -25.21 -13.50
CA GLU A 183 23.54 -26.03 -13.07
C GLU A 183 23.88 -27.00 -11.92
N SER A 184 25.16 -27.31 -11.70
CA SER A 184 25.60 -28.30 -10.72
C SER A 184 25.52 -27.80 -9.28
N SER A 185 25.60 -26.47 -9.06
CA SER A 185 25.54 -25.84 -7.73
C SER A 185 24.37 -24.89 -7.53
N PHE A 186 23.89 -24.22 -8.59
CA PHE A 186 22.96 -23.10 -8.45
C PHE A 186 21.68 -23.48 -7.71
N PHE A 187 21.10 -24.64 -8.03
CA PHE A 187 19.84 -25.06 -7.40
C PHE A 187 20.02 -25.36 -5.91
N GLN A 188 21.12 -26.01 -5.54
CA GLN A 188 21.47 -26.28 -4.15
C GLN A 188 21.75 -24.99 -3.38
N SER A 189 22.45 -24.03 -3.99
CA SER A 189 22.71 -22.70 -3.41
C SER A 189 21.40 -21.96 -3.10
N ILE A 190 20.42 -22.01 -4.00
CA ILE A 190 19.09 -21.39 -3.79
C ILE A 190 18.33 -22.11 -2.66
N GLU A 191 18.22 -23.43 -2.71
CA GLU A 191 17.52 -24.22 -1.68
C GLU A 191 18.18 -24.11 -0.29
N SER A 192 19.50 -23.84 -0.24
CA SER A 192 20.20 -23.60 1.02
C SER A 192 19.67 -22.41 1.80
N GLN A 193 18.96 -21.47 1.14
CA GLN A 193 18.39 -20.27 1.75
C GLN A 193 17.00 -20.47 2.35
N ASN A 194 16.41 -21.67 2.24
CA ASN A 194 15.05 -21.95 2.71
C ASN A 194 14.83 -21.65 4.21
N PHE A 195 15.87 -21.79 5.04
CA PHE A 195 15.82 -21.47 6.47
C PHE A 195 15.40 -20.02 6.74
N GLN A 196 15.68 -19.10 5.81
CA GLN A 196 15.37 -17.69 6.00
C GLN A 196 13.88 -17.42 6.11
N ASN A 197 13.02 -18.21 5.46
CA ASN A 197 11.56 -18.01 5.55
C ASN A 197 11.08 -18.08 7.01
N GLN A 198 11.59 -19.05 7.77
CA GLN A 198 11.25 -19.20 9.18
C GLN A 198 11.83 -18.06 10.02
N LEU A 199 13.10 -17.67 9.77
CA LEU A 199 13.72 -16.52 10.46
C LEU A 199 12.95 -15.21 10.23
N ILE A 200 12.46 -14.99 9.00
CA ILE A 200 11.66 -13.82 8.65
C ILE A 200 10.35 -13.83 9.44
N ILE A 201 9.60 -14.94 9.41
CA ILE A 201 8.33 -15.08 10.14
C ILE A 201 8.55 -14.83 11.64
N ASP A 202 9.58 -15.43 12.23
CA ASP A 202 9.88 -15.30 13.65
C ASP A 202 10.29 -13.87 14.03
N SER A 203 11.13 -13.22 13.21
CA SER A 203 11.51 -11.82 13.41
C SER A 203 10.30 -10.89 13.38
N VAL A 204 9.39 -11.07 12.42
CA VAL A 204 8.18 -10.24 12.30
C VAL A 204 7.29 -10.41 13.51
N LYS A 205 7.10 -11.66 13.97
CA LYS A 205 6.30 -11.95 15.17
C LYS A 205 6.93 -11.35 16.43
N GLU A 206 8.25 -11.41 16.57
CA GLU A 206 8.96 -10.79 17.69
C GLU A 206 8.78 -9.27 17.67
N GLN A 207 9.03 -8.62 16.53
CA GLN A 207 8.93 -7.16 16.44
C GLN A 207 7.48 -6.68 16.57
N PHE A 208 6.49 -7.43 16.09
CA PHE A 208 5.07 -7.10 16.30
C PHE A 208 4.67 -7.18 17.77
N LYS A 209 5.11 -8.20 18.50
CA LYS A 209 4.93 -8.27 19.97
C LYS A 209 5.62 -7.12 20.69
N LYS A 210 6.77 -6.68 20.19
CA LYS A 210 7.49 -5.53 20.74
C LYS A 210 6.71 -4.23 20.54
N VAL A 211 6.12 -4.02 19.37
CA VAL A 211 5.20 -2.91 19.12
C VAL A 211 4.05 -2.97 20.12
N GLU A 212 3.39 -4.12 20.28
CA GLU A 212 2.29 -4.29 21.24
C GLU A 212 2.70 -3.94 22.68
N LYS A 213 3.89 -4.36 23.12
CA LYS A 213 4.41 -4.01 24.45
C LYS A 213 4.64 -2.50 24.61
N LEU A 214 5.07 -1.83 23.55
CA LEU A 214 5.41 -0.41 23.58
C LEU A 214 4.18 0.49 23.45
N THR A 215 3.18 0.07 22.68
CA THR A 215 2.07 0.92 22.28
C THR A 215 0.71 0.46 22.80
N GLY A 216 0.61 -0.79 23.25
CA GLY A 216 -0.64 -1.46 23.59
C GLY A 216 -1.45 -1.94 22.37
N ARG A 217 -0.96 -1.74 21.14
CA ARG A 217 -1.66 -2.12 19.91
C ARG A 217 -1.20 -3.49 19.42
N HIS A 218 -2.13 -4.43 19.32
CA HIS A 218 -1.84 -5.81 18.95
C HIS A 218 -1.58 -5.96 17.44
N TYR A 219 -0.49 -6.64 17.09
CA TYR A 219 -0.15 -6.99 15.72
C TYR A 219 0.28 -8.45 15.63
N ALA A 220 -0.10 -9.11 14.53
CA ALA A 220 0.31 -10.46 14.19
C ALA A 220 0.43 -10.59 12.65
N PRO A 221 1.12 -11.61 12.11
CA PRO A 221 1.12 -11.88 10.66
C PRO A 221 -0.27 -11.89 10.04
N PHE A 222 -1.24 -12.45 10.78
CA PHE A 222 -2.66 -12.46 10.47
C PHE A 222 -3.42 -12.11 11.75
N VAL A 223 -4.38 -11.20 11.68
CA VAL A 223 -5.21 -10.79 12.83
C VAL A 223 -6.67 -11.11 12.51
N TYR A 224 -7.35 -11.82 13.42
CA TYR A 224 -8.77 -12.14 13.30
C TYR A 224 -9.60 -11.19 14.18
N ASN A 225 -10.67 -10.63 13.61
CA ASN A 225 -11.64 -9.80 14.32
C ASN A 225 -13.06 -10.24 13.97
N GLY A 226 -13.98 -10.18 14.93
CA GLY A 226 -15.40 -10.51 14.74
C GLY A 226 -15.89 -11.58 15.72
N ALA A 227 -16.92 -12.31 15.30
CA ALA A 227 -17.64 -13.27 16.14
C ALA A 227 -16.72 -14.36 16.72
N LYS A 228 -17.04 -14.92 17.88
CA LYS A 228 -16.25 -16.02 18.46
C LYS A 228 -16.37 -17.31 17.64
N ASN A 229 -17.55 -17.54 17.06
CA ASN A 229 -17.86 -18.71 16.23
C ASN A 229 -18.49 -18.28 14.89
N PRO A 230 -17.74 -17.61 14.00
CA PRO A 230 -18.29 -17.10 12.76
C PRO A 230 -18.75 -18.23 11.85
N LYS A 231 -19.79 -17.97 11.05
CA LYS A 231 -20.14 -18.76 9.86
C LYS A 231 -19.44 -18.23 8.62
N TYR A 232 -19.24 -16.91 8.54
CA TYR A 232 -18.70 -16.23 7.37
C TYR A 232 -17.42 -15.49 7.74
N VAL A 233 -16.33 -15.74 7.01
CA VAL A 233 -15.05 -15.04 7.22
C VAL A 233 -14.60 -14.34 5.93
N MET A 234 -14.27 -13.06 6.03
CA MET A 234 -13.63 -12.29 4.97
C MET A 234 -12.10 -12.30 5.17
N ILE A 235 -11.32 -12.49 4.11
CA ILE A 235 -9.86 -12.37 4.15
C ILE A 235 -9.48 -11.22 3.22
N ILE A 236 -8.78 -10.22 3.76
CA ILE A 236 -8.48 -8.98 3.05
C ILE A 236 -7.18 -8.35 3.55
N MET A 237 -6.58 -7.52 2.71
CA MET A 237 -5.29 -6.87 2.93
C MET A 237 -5.36 -5.37 2.59
N GLY A 238 -4.49 -4.57 3.19
CA GLY A 238 -4.44 -3.11 2.96
C GLY A 238 -5.60 -2.36 3.61
N SER A 239 -5.88 -1.14 3.16
CA SER A 239 -6.75 -0.19 3.87
C SER A 239 -8.22 -0.60 3.95
N ALA A 240 -8.64 -1.55 3.11
CA ALA A 240 -10.01 -2.03 3.11
C ALA A 240 -10.35 -2.89 4.35
N THR A 241 -9.33 -3.33 5.11
CA THR A 241 -9.53 -4.06 6.36
C THR A 241 -10.24 -3.18 7.40
N GLU A 242 -9.92 -1.89 7.50
CA GLU A 242 -10.53 -0.96 8.46
C GLU A 242 -12.05 -0.88 8.25
N ILE A 243 -12.47 -0.72 6.99
CA ILE A 243 -13.89 -0.64 6.62
C ILE A 243 -14.57 -2.00 6.85
N ALA A 244 -13.89 -3.10 6.53
CA ALA A 244 -14.42 -4.44 6.73
C ALA A 244 -14.65 -4.74 8.22
N GLU A 245 -13.69 -4.38 9.08
CA GLU A 245 -13.77 -4.54 10.52
C GLU A 245 -14.91 -3.70 11.11
N GLU A 246 -15.00 -2.41 10.77
CA GLU A 246 -16.10 -1.54 11.21
C GLU A 246 -17.45 -2.10 10.79
N THR A 247 -17.57 -2.55 9.54
CA THR A 247 -18.81 -3.13 9.01
C THR A 247 -19.20 -4.41 9.76
N ILE A 248 -18.24 -5.30 9.99
CA ILE A 248 -18.48 -6.58 10.68
C ILE A 248 -18.85 -6.36 12.14
N ASN A 249 -18.23 -5.41 12.83
CA ASN A 249 -18.59 -5.04 14.20
C ASN A 249 -20.06 -4.59 14.26
N ASN A 250 -20.47 -3.70 13.35
CA ASN A 250 -21.86 -3.23 13.27
C ASN A 250 -22.85 -4.35 12.92
N LEU A 251 -22.47 -5.30 12.07
CA LEU A 251 -23.34 -6.44 11.72
C LEU A 251 -23.47 -7.44 12.87
N ASN A 252 -22.39 -7.68 13.61
CA ASN A 252 -22.38 -8.62 14.73
C ASN A 252 -23.15 -8.12 15.96
N GLU A 253 -23.44 -6.82 16.08
CA GLU A 253 -24.39 -6.31 17.08
C GLU A 253 -25.77 -6.97 16.97
N LYS A 254 -26.17 -7.35 15.74
CA LYS A 254 -27.45 -8.00 15.46
C LYS A 254 -27.30 -9.50 15.24
N ASN A 255 -26.20 -9.92 14.63
CA ASN A 255 -26.04 -11.30 14.16
C ASN A 255 -24.57 -11.69 14.22
N ASP A 256 -24.17 -12.30 15.34
CA ASP A 256 -22.79 -12.66 15.70
C ASP A 256 -22.25 -13.85 14.88
N GLU A 257 -22.17 -13.68 13.56
CA GLU A 257 -21.85 -14.73 12.59
C GLU A 257 -20.69 -14.37 11.64
N TYR A 258 -20.19 -13.14 11.71
CA TYR A 258 -19.21 -12.61 10.76
C TYR A 258 -17.83 -12.42 11.38
N GLY A 259 -16.79 -12.70 10.62
CA GLY A 259 -15.40 -12.42 10.98
C GLY A 259 -14.59 -11.91 9.81
N VAL A 260 -13.46 -11.27 10.11
CA VAL A 260 -12.47 -10.81 9.13
C VAL A 260 -11.08 -11.21 9.59
N ILE A 261 -10.26 -11.62 8.64
CA ILE A 261 -8.83 -11.81 8.80
C ILE A 261 -8.12 -10.71 8.02
N LYS A 262 -7.40 -9.88 8.77
CA LYS A 262 -6.47 -8.87 8.26
C LYS A 262 -5.11 -9.51 8.03
N VAL A 263 -4.60 -9.38 6.82
CA VAL A 263 -3.27 -9.88 6.44
C VAL A 263 -2.24 -8.76 6.59
N HIS A 264 -1.30 -8.91 7.53
CA HIS A 264 -0.15 -8.02 7.65
C HIS A 264 1.06 -8.61 6.94
N LEU A 265 1.44 -9.86 7.21
CA LEU A 265 2.56 -10.52 6.54
C LEU A 265 2.04 -11.41 5.39
N TYR A 266 2.08 -10.87 4.17
CA TYR A 266 1.63 -11.61 2.98
C TYR A 266 2.71 -12.58 2.47
N ARG A 267 3.98 -12.19 2.56
CA ARG A 267 5.13 -13.05 2.23
C ARG A 267 6.22 -12.94 3.30
N PRO A 268 6.84 -14.05 3.72
CA PRO A 268 6.43 -15.45 3.49
C PRO A 268 5.05 -15.72 4.08
N PHE A 269 4.22 -16.50 3.38
CA PHE A 269 2.86 -16.80 3.85
C PHE A 269 2.92 -17.88 4.93
N SER A 270 2.73 -17.51 6.20
CA SER A 270 2.79 -18.46 7.32
C SER A 270 1.51 -19.28 7.42
N VAL A 271 1.49 -20.46 6.78
CA VAL A 271 0.37 -21.42 6.84
C VAL A 271 -0.05 -21.71 8.28
N LYS A 272 0.92 -21.93 9.18
CA LYS A 272 0.66 -22.21 10.59
C LYS A 272 -0.05 -21.05 11.28
N ASP A 273 0.44 -19.82 11.12
CA ASP A 273 -0.16 -18.67 11.79
C ASP A 273 -1.56 -18.36 11.21
N PHE A 274 -1.74 -18.49 9.89
CA PHE A 274 -3.04 -18.33 9.24
C PHE A 274 -4.08 -19.35 9.74
N VAL A 275 -3.74 -20.63 9.77
CA VAL A 275 -4.64 -21.71 10.20
C VAL A 275 -5.01 -21.60 11.69
N ASN A 276 -4.12 -21.03 12.51
CA ASN A 276 -4.36 -20.81 13.94
C ASN A 276 -5.38 -19.70 14.20
N VAL A 277 -5.38 -18.63 13.40
CA VAL A 277 -6.30 -17.50 13.60
C VAL A 277 -7.68 -17.74 12.98
N LEU A 278 -7.79 -18.61 11.96
CA LEU A 278 -9.05 -18.91 11.30
C LEU A 278 -9.95 -19.81 12.18
N PRO A 279 -11.14 -19.34 12.61
CA PRO A 279 -12.01 -20.13 13.47
C PRO A 279 -12.54 -21.39 12.77
N LYS A 280 -12.54 -22.52 13.47
CA LYS A 280 -12.97 -23.82 12.90
C LYS A 280 -14.48 -23.93 12.67
N SER A 281 -15.27 -22.97 13.16
CA SER A 281 -16.71 -22.88 12.94
C SER A 281 -17.08 -22.39 11.54
N VAL A 282 -16.12 -21.80 10.82
CA VAL A 282 -16.35 -21.17 9.51
C VAL A 282 -16.99 -22.14 8.52
N GLN A 283 -17.96 -21.63 7.78
CA GLN A 283 -18.69 -22.33 6.72
C GLN A 283 -18.30 -21.77 5.36
N LYS A 284 -18.22 -20.43 5.24
CA LYS A 284 -17.84 -19.79 3.98
C LYS A 284 -16.76 -18.74 4.16
N ILE A 285 -15.83 -18.73 3.22
CA ILE A 285 -14.75 -17.74 3.15
C ILE A 285 -14.90 -16.93 1.88
N VAL A 286 -14.77 -15.60 2.01
CA VAL A 286 -14.61 -14.70 0.88
C VAL A 286 -13.22 -14.08 0.96
N VAL A 287 -12.43 -14.25 -0.09
CA VAL A 287 -11.10 -13.62 -0.20
C VAL A 287 -11.21 -12.45 -1.16
N LEU A 288 -10.82 -11.26 -0.70
CA LEU A 288 -10.91 -10.04 -1.47
C LEU A 288 -9.52 -9.57 -1.87
N ASP A 289 -9.28 -9.55 -3.18
CA ASP A 289 -8.05 -9.08 -3.79
C ASP A 289 -8.23 -7.71 -4.43
N ARG A 290 -7.29 -6.81 -4.17
CA ARG A 290 -7.26 -5.48 -4.79
C ARG A 290 -6.40 -5.48 -6.05
N ALA A 291 -6.53 -6.49 -6.90
CA ALA A 291 -5.76 -6.56 -8.14
C ALA A 291 -6.50 -7.39 -9.18
N LYS A 292 -5.96 -7.39 -10.40
CA LYS A 292 -6.41 -8.28 -11.46
C LYS A 292 -5.20 -8.96 -12.09
N GLU A 293 -5.21 -10.29 -12.07
CA GLU A 293 -4.29 -11.08 -12.90
C GLU A 293 -5.02 -11.56 -14.16
N TRP A 294 -4.41 -11.34 -15.32
CA TRP A 294 -4.99 -11.78 -16.58
C TRP A 294 -4.64 -13.25 -16.84
N GLY A 295 -5.66 -14.06 -17.13
CA GLY A 295 -5.47 -15.49 -17.43
C GLY A 295 -5.27 -16.38 -16.20
N ALA A 296 -5.15 -15.83 -14.99
CA ALA A 296 -5.07 -16.60 -13.76
C ALA A 296 -6.43 -17.21 -13.39
N ASN A 297 -6.39 -18.40 -12.78
CA ASN A 297 -7.58 -19.09 -12.25
C ASN A 297 -8.14 -18.43 -10.98
N GLY A 298 -7.43 -17.45 -10.43
CA GLY A 298 -7.82 -16.66 -9.28
C GLY A 298 -6.75 -15.63 -8.95
N GLU A 299 -7.06 -14.69 -8.08
CA GLU A 299 -6.10 -13.69 -7.61
C GLU A 299 -5.13 -14.26 -6.56
N PRO A 300 -3.98 -13.61 -6.32
CA PRO A 300 -2.91 -14.19 -5.49
C PRO A 300 -3.34 -14.55 -4.06
N LEU A 301 -4.00 -13.66 -3.32
CA LEU A 301 -4.40 -13.95 -1.94
C LEU A 301 -5.47 -15.05 -1.89
N TYR A 302 -6.40 -15.06 -2.85
CA TYR A 302 -7.35 -16.15 -3.02
C TYR A 302 -6.66 -17.49 -3.26
N LEU A 303 -5.69 -17.55 -4.18
CA LEU A 303 -4.97 -18.80 -4.49
C LEU A 303 -4.16 -19.31 -3.29
N ASP A 304 -3.49 -18.43 -2.56
CA ASP A 304 -2.76 -18.81 -1.33
C ASP A 304 -3.71 -19.36 -0.26
N THR A 305 -4.89 -18.74 -0.12
CA THR A 305 -5.92 -19.21 0.81
C THR A 305 -6.43 -20.59 0.42
N VAL A 306 -6.75 -20.81 -0.87
CA VAL A 306 -7.23 -22.11 -1.36
C VAL A 306 -6.19 -23.20 -1.13
N ALA A 307 -4.92 -22.93 -1.45
CA ALA A 307 -3.82 -23.88 -1.21
C ALA A 307 -3.70 -24.21 0.28
N THR A 308 -3.65 -23.19 1.14
CA THR A 308 -3.52 -23.33 2.59
C THR A 308 -4.66 -24.14 3.20
N ILE A 309 -5.90 -23.87 2.81
CA ILE A 309 -7.07 -24.60 3.31
C ILE A 309 -7.09 -26.03 2.80
N ASN A 310 -6.72 -26.26 1.53
CA ASN A 310 -6.71 -27.59 0.96
C ASN A 310 -5.69 -28.50 1.66
N GLU A 311 -4.51 -27.98 2.00
CA GLU A 311 -3.50 -28.69 2.79
C GLU A 311 -3.94 -28.96 4.24
N ASN A 312 -4.91 -28.20 4.76
CA ASN A 312 -5.40 -28.29 6.14
C ASN A 312 -6.87 -28.67 6.24
N LYS A 313 -7.41 -29.35 5.21
CA LYS A 313 -8.85 -29.60 5.04
C LYS A 313 -9.48 -30.30 6.24
N ASP A 314 -8.76 -31.22 6.88
CA ASP A 314 -9.23 -31.96 8.06
C ASP A 314 -9.56 -31.07 9.26
N GLN A 315 -8.96 -29.88 9.35
CA GLN A 315 -9.21 -28.91 10.41
C GLN A 315 -10.49 -28.08 10.17
N PHE A 316 -10.96 -27.98 8.93
CA PHE A 316 -12.05 -27.09 8.52
C PHE A 316 -13.24 -27.88 7.94
N LYS A 317 -13.70 -28.90 8.66
CA LYS A 317 -14.77 -29.82 8.21
C LYS A 317 -16.11 -29.15 7.90
N LYS A 318 -16.38 -27.99 8.51
CA LYS A 318 -17.62 -27.21 8.30
C LYS A 318 -17.55 -26.29 7.08
N LEU A 319 -16.35 -26.07 6.54
CA LEU A 319 -16.14 -25.17 5.43
C LEU A 319 -16.63 -25.81 4.12
N ASP A 320 -17.67 -25.22 3.55
CA ASP A 320 -18.32 -25.67 2.33
C ASP A 320 -17.92 -24.84 1.10
N LEU A 321 -17.48 -23.58 1.27
CA LEU A 321 -17.25 -22.69 0.15
C LEU A 321 -16.14 -21.65 0.38
N ILE A 322 -15.27 -21.47 -0.63
CA ILE A 322 -14.30 -20.37 -0.70
C ILE A 322 -14.52 -19.63 -2.01
N ILE A 323 -14.79 -18.33 -1.95
CA ILE A 323 -15.01 -17.48 -3.12
C ILE A 323 -13.90 -16.42 -3.19
N GLY A 324 -13.32 -16.26 -4.37
CA GLY A 324 -12.46 -15.12 -4.69
C GLY A 324 -13.29 -13.95 -5.22
N GLY A 325 -13.01 -12.75 -4.74
CA GLY A 325 -13.63 -11.51 -5.20
C GLY A 325 -12.59 -10.43 -5.44
N ARG A 326 -12.90 -9.50 -6.35
CA ARG A 326 -12.10 -8.29 -6.56
C ARG A 326 -12.89 -7.08 -6.09
N TYR A 327 -12.27 -6.19 -5.34
CA TYR A 327 -12.88 -4.92 -4.92
C TYR A 327 -12.19 -3.72 -5.57
N GLY A 328 -12.86 -2.56 -5.59
CA GLY A 328 -12.45 -1.39 -6.37
C GLY A 328 -13.12 -1.26 -7.74
N LYS A 329 -14.09 -2.13 -8.07
CA LYS A 329 -15.11 -1.86 -9.10
C LYS A 329 -16.09 -0.78 -8.60
N ASN A 330 -16.77 -0.09 -9.51
CA ASN A 330 -17.54 1.13 -9.25
C ASN A 330 -16.69 2.39 -9.02
N GLY A 331 -15.52 2.44 -9.68
CA GLY A 331 -14.68 3.63 -9.70
C GLY A 331 -15.41 4.84 -10.28
N ILE A 332 -15.01 6.02 -9.85
CA ILE A 332 -15.54 7.28 -10.36
C ILE A 332 -14.69 7.68 -11.57
N PHE A 333 -15.34 7.86 -12.71
CA PHE A 333 -14.71 8.47 -13.89
C PHE A 333 -15.14 9.93 -13.93
N LEU A 334 -14.20 10.87 -13.81
CA LEU A 334 -14.49 12.30 -13.92
C LEU A 334 -13.91 12.83 -15.24
N LEU A 335 -14.75 13.42 -16.08
CA LEU A 335 -14.34 14.06 -17.34
C LEU A 335 -14.57 15.56 -17.26
N ASN A 336 -13.52 16.34 -17.49
CA ASN A 336 -13.65 17.78 -17.69
C ASN A 336 -14.08 18.08 -19.12
N THR A 337 -15.23 18.74 -19.31
CA THR A 337 -15.78 19.06 -20.62
C THR A 337 -16.79 20.21 -20.54
N GLN A 338 -16.86 21.02 -21.59
CA GLN A 338 -17.89 22.06 -21.77
C GLN A 338 -19.18 21.49 -22.40
N ARG A 339 -19.13 20.25 -22.88
CA ARG A 339 -20.25 19.58 -23.53
C ARG A 339 -21.25 19.07 -22.52
N THR A 340 -22.50 19.04 -22.92
CA THR A 340 -23.61 18.52 -22.14
C THR A 340 -23.52 17.01 -21.97
N SER A 341 -24.26 16.50 -20.97
CA SER A 341 -24.39 15.07 -20.70
C SER A 341 -24.79 14.25 -21.93
N GLN A 342 -25.68 14.79 -22.77
CA GLN A 342 -26.20 14.12 -23.97
C GLN A 342 -25.13 14.01 -25.06
N GLU A 343 -24.44 15.12 -25.36
CA GLU A 343 -23.36 15.15 -26.37
C GLU A 343 -22.20 14.21 -26.00
N ILE A 344 -21.89 14.08 -24.71
CA ILE A 344 -20.85 13.18 -24.24
C ILE A 344 -21.22 11.71 -24.47
N VAL A 345 -22.47 11.32 -24.23
CA VAL A 345 -22.94 9.94 -24.49
C VAL A 345 -22.89 9.61 -25.99
N GLU A 346 -23.16 10.59 -26.86
CA GLU A 346 -23.08 10.42 -28.33
C GLU A 346 -21.64 10.28 -28.82
N ILE A 347 -20.73 11.09 -28.30
CA ILE A 347 -19.33 11.16 -28.78
C ILE A 347 -18.45 10.08 -28.16
N LEU A 348 -18.80 9.57 -26.97
CA LEU A 348 -18.04 8.51 -26.32
C LEU A 348 -17.97 7.27 -27.23
N PRO A 349 -16.77 6.70 -27.45
CA PRO A 349 -16.66 5.45 -28.20
C PRO A 349 -17.48 4.34 -27.54
N ASN A 350 -18.22 3.54 -28.33
CA ASN A 350 -19.01 2.40 -27.80
C ASN A 350 -18.18 1.44 -26.94
N ARG A 351 -16.89 1.26 -27.28
CA ARG A 351 -15.95 0.50 -26.45
C ARG A 351 -15.79 1.07 -25.04
N MET A 352 -15.74 2.39 -24.92
CA MET A 352 -15.61 3.09 -23.64
C MET A 352 -16.92 3.04 -22.86
N LYS A 353 -18.06 3.23 -23.52
CA LYS A 353 -19.38 3.12 -22.91
C LYS A 353 -19.59 1.74 -22.28
N LYS A 354 -19.34 0.69 -23.07
CA LYS A 354 -19.38 -0.70 -22.61
C LYS A 354 -18.44 -0.94 -21.42
N GLN A 355 -17.22 -0.40 -21.44
CA GLN A 355 -16.28 -0.56 -20.33
C GLN A 355 -16.71 0.14 -19.04
N LEU A 356 -17.37 1.30 -19.13
CA LEU A 356 -17.91 2.01 -17.98
C LEU A 356 -19.10 1.25 -17.39
N ALA A 357 -20.01 0.76 -18.24
CA ALA A 357 -21.16 -0.04 -17.85
C ALA A 357 -20.74 -1.40 -17.24
N ASP A 358 -19.87 -2.18 -17.90
CA ASP A 358 -19.37 -3.48 -17.40
C ASP A 358 -18.67 -3.37 -16.03
N LYS A 359 -18.16 -2.18 -15.69
CA LYS A 359 -17.47 -1.89 -14.43
C LYS A 359 -18.34 -1.20 -13.39
N ASN A 360 -19.60 -0.93 -13.72
CA ASN A 360 -20.53 -0.13 -12.92
C ASN A 360 -19.90 1.19 -12.44
N ALA A 361 -19.09 1.82 -13.30
CA ALA A 361 -18.37 3.04 -12.97
C ALA A 361 -19.34 4.22 -12.88
N LYS A 362 -19.22 5.04 -11.83
CA LYS A 362 -19.99 6.28 -11.75
C LYS A 362 -19.30 7.34 -12.61
N PHE A 363 -19.92 7.68 -13.73
CA PHE A 363 -19.34 8.64 -14.66
C PHE A 363 -19.87 10.04 -14.35
N TYR A 364 -18.98 10.97 -14.03
CA TYR A 364 -19.31 12.38 -13.81
C TYR A 364 -18.63 13.27 -14.85
N ILE A 365 -19.31 14.35 -15.21
CA ILE A 365 -18.73 15.45 -15.98
C ILE A 365 -18.71 16.74 -15.15
N ILE A 366 -17.75 17.60 -15.44
CA ILE A 366 -17.67 18.96 -14.90
C ILE A 366 -17.14 19.92 -15.97
N ASP A 367 -17.66 21.14 -16.04
CA ASP A 367 -17.07 22.21 -16.83
C ASP A 367 -16.13 23.04 -15.95
N ALA A 368 -14.90 22.56 -15.79
CA ALA A 368 -13.92 23.24 -14.95
C ALA A 368 -13.51 24.59 -15.54
N MET A 369 -13.60 24.78 -16.85
CA MET A 369 -13.21 26.03 -17.50
C MET A 369 -14.21 27.15 -17.20
N LYS A 370 -15.51 26.84 -17.26
CA LYS A 370 -16.57 27.78 -16.87
C LYS A 370 -16.41 28.20 -15.40
N LEU A 371 -16.27 27.23 -14.49
CA LEU A 371 -16.14 27.50 -13.06
C LEU A 371 -14.87 28.31 -12.73
N SER A 372 -13.75 28.02 -13.40
CA SER A 372 -12.52 28.80 -13.24
C SER A 372 -12.65 30.24 -13.75
N LYS A 373 -13.38 30.47 -14.84
CA LYS A 373 -13.66 31.83 -15.34
C LYS A 373 -14.59 32.60 -14.39
N GLU A 374 -15.65 31.97 -13.90
CA GLU A 374 -16.57 32.55 -12.90
C GLU A 374 -15.87 32.88 -11.57
N ALA A 375 -14.85 32.08 -11.21
CA ALA A 375 -14.02 32.31 -10.04
C ALA A 375 -12.94 33.39 -10.23
N GLY A 376 -12.68 33.87 -11.46
CA GLY A 376 -11.62 34.84 -11.74
C GLY A 376 -10.23 34.22 -11.95
N LEU A 377 -10.13 32.89 -12.10
CA LEU A 377 -8.89 32.15 -12.35
C LEU A 377 -8.51 32.03 -13.84
N GLY A 378 -9.37 32.53 -14.74
CA GLY A 378 -9.18 32.41 -16.18
C GLY A 378 -9.22 30.95 -16.63
N GLU A 379 -8.18 30.49 -17.32
CA GLU A 379 -8.09 29.11 -17.85
C GLU A 379 -7.51 28.10 -16.84
N ARG A 380 -7.21 28.51 -15.60
CA ARG A 380 -6.59 27.64 -14.59
C ARG A 380 -7.64 26.75 -13.92
N MET A 381 -7.71 25.50 -14.35
CA MET A 381 -8.74 24.53 -13.93
C MET A 381 -8.35 23.65 -12.73
N ASN A 382 -7.08 23.68 -12.30
CA ASN A 382 -6.54 22.74 -11.30
C ASN A 382 -7.34 22.71 -9.99
N THR A 383 -7.66 23.90 -9.44
CA THR A 383 -8.39 24.04 -8.18
C THR A 383 -9.79 23.44 -8.28
N VAL A 384 -10.48 23.67 -9.40
CA VAL A 384 -11.83 23.13 -9.64
C VAL A 384 -11.80 21.61 -9.79
N ILE A 385 -10.85 21.06 -10.57
CA ILE A 385 -10.70 19.61 -10.78
C ILE A 385 -10.32 18.91 -9.47
N GLN A 386 -9.43 19.51 -8.68
CA GLN A 386 -9.03 18.98 -7.37
C GLN A 386 -10.20 18.94 -6.39
N MET A 387 -11.03 19.98 -6.37
CA MET A 387 -12.23 20.04 -5.54
C MET A 387 -13.31 19.07 -6.01
N ALA A 388 -13.50 18.93 -7.32
CA ALA A 388 -14.40 17.95 -7.91
C ALA A 388 -13.99 16.52 -7.55
N PHE A 389 -12.69 16.23 -7.64
CA PHE A 389 -12.13 14.97 -7.20
C PHE A 389 -12.43 14.72 -5.72
N LEU A 390 -12.10 15.67 -4.82
CA LEU A 390 -12.34 15.54 -3.39
C LEU A 390 -13.81 15.34 -3.03
N TYR A 391 -14.71 16.06 -3.71
CA TYR A 391 -16.15 15.96 -3.53
C TYR A 391 -16.65 14.55 -3.86
N LEU A 392 -16.13 13.97 -4.94
CA LEU A 392 -16.55 12.66 -5.41
C LEU A 392 -16.00 11.51 -4.56
N ILE A 393 -14.83 11.67 -3.93
CA ILE A 393 -14.16 10.60 -3.17
C ILE A 393 -14.38 10.63 -1.65
N SER A 394 -15.04 11.68 -1.13
CA SER A 394 -15.20 11.95 0.30
C SER A 394 -16.68 12.10 0.69
N ASP A 395 -17.02 11.82 1.95
CA ASP A 395 -18.30 12.26 2.52
C ASP A 395 -18.30 13.78 2.77
N GLU A 396 -19.48 14.35 3.03
CA GLU A 396 -19.65 15.80 3.17
C GLU A 396 -18.77 16.40 4.30
N LYS A 397 -18.61 15.67 5.40
CA LYS A 397 -17.79 16.11 6.53
C LYS A 397 -16.30 16.17 6.13
N LYS A 398 -15.77 15.08 5.57
CA LYS A 398 -14.37 14.99 5.10
C LYS A 398 -14.08 15.95 3.95
N PHE A 399 -15.06 16.19 3.08
CA PHE A 399 -14.96 17.18 2.02
C PHE A 399 -14.78 18.59 2.60
N ASN A 400 -15.60 18.97 3.58
CA ASN A 400 -15.50 20.28 4.22
C ASN A 400 -14.19 20.46 4.99
N GLU A 401 -13.72 19.43 5.70
CA GLU A 401 -12.41 19.44 6.38
C GLU A 401 -11.24 19.58 5.39
N SER A 402 -11.29 18.82 4.28
CA SER A 402 -10.27 18.89 3.21
C SER A 402 -10.28 20.24 2.51
N LYS A 403 -11.47 20.80 2.27
CA LYS A 403 -11.67 22.12 1.68
C LYS A 403 -11.06 23.21 2.56
N GLN A 404 -11.27 23.15 3.87
CA GLN A 404 -10.65 24.10 4.81
C GLN A 404 -9.12 23.98 4.80
N THR A 405 -8.60 22.75 4.86
CA THR A 405 -7.15 22.50 4.79
C THR A 405 -6.54 23.06 3.50
N LEU A 406 -7.23 22.91 2.37
CA LEU A 406 -6.79 23.47 1.08
C LEU A 406 -6.86 25.00 1.06
N LYS A 407 -7.85 25.62 1.70
CA LYS A 407 -7.90 27.07 1.86
C LYS A 407 -6.66 27.58 2.61
N ASP A 408 -6.29 26.93 3.72
CA ASP A 408 -5.09 27.28 4.49
C ASP A 408 -3.78 27.12 3.68
N ILE A 409 -3.70 26.08 2.84
CA ILE A 409 -2.55 25.85 1.94
C ILE A 409 -2.47 26.93 0.86
N VAL A 410 -3.61 27.29 0.25
CA VAL A 410 -3.68 28.33 -0.78
C VAL A 410 -3.27 29.68 -0.20
N GLU A 411 -3.70 30.02 1.01
CA GLU A 411 -3.29 31.24 1.69
C GLU A 411 -1.77 31.27 1.94
N LYS A 412 -1.21 30.18 2.46
CA LYS A 412 0.25 30.05 2.65
C LYS A 412 1.05 30.14 1.34
N THR A 413 0.50 29.60 0.25
CA THR A 413 1.21 29.46 -1.03
C THR A 413 1.09 30.71 -1.89
N TYR A 414 -0.09 31.34 -1.93
CA TYR A 414 -0.42 32.45 -2.82
C TYR A 414 -0.61 33.79 -2.11
N GLY A 415 -0.62 33.83 -0.77
CA GLY A 415 -0.75 35.08 -0.01
C GLY A 415 0.33 36.13 -0.34
N LYS A 416 1.54 35.68 -0.75
CA LYS A 416 2.61 36.58 -1.23
C LYS A 416 2.42 37.10 -2.66
N LYS A 417 1.55 36.47 -3.45
CA LYS A 417 1.34 36.77 -4.88
C LYS A 417 0.13 37.68 -5.14
N GLY A 418 -0.68 37.95 -4.13
CA GLY A 418 -1.82 38.88 -4.20
C GLY A 418 -3.09 38.27 -3.61
N GLN A 419 -3.84 39.07 -2.85
CA GLN A 419 -5.06 38.64 -2.16
C GLN A 419 -6.15 38.21 -3.16
N ASP A 420 -6.26 38.93 -4.29
CA ASP A 420 -7.22 38.62 -5.36
C ASP A 420 -7.08 37.18 -5.89
N ILE A 421 -5.85 36.64 -5.92
CA ILE A 421 -5.58 35.26 -6.37
C ILE A 421 -6.03 34.25 -5.32
N VAL A 422 -5.84 34.56 -4.03
CA VAL A 422 -6.30 33.72 -2.92
C VAL A 422 -7.82 33.65 -2.92
N GLU A 423 -8.47 34.81 -3.02
CA GLU A 423 -9.93 34.93 -3.06
C GLU A 423 -10.53 34.22 -4.28
N ALA A 424 -9.92 34.37 -5.47
CA ALA A 424 -10.33 33.65 -6.67
C ALA A 424 -10.24 32.12 -6.50
N ASN A 425 -9.21 31.61 -5.82
CA ASN A 425 -9.10 30.19 -5.51
C ASN A 425 -10.15 29.73 -4.49
N PHE A 426 -10.41 30.52 -3.45
CA PHE A 426 -11.46 30.19 -2.46
C PHE A 426 -12.82 30.13 -3.13
N LYS A 427 -13.13 31.13 -3.98
CA LYS A 427 -14.36 31.16 -4.77
C LYS A 427 -14.47 29.95 -5.69
N ALA A 428 -13.39 29.56 -6.38
CA ALA A 428 -13.38 28.35 -7.20
C ALA A 428 -13.68 27.07 -6.39
N MET A 429 -13.17 26.98 -5.16
CA MET A 429 -13.46 25.85 -4.26
C MET A 429 -14.90 25.86 -3.75
N ASP A 430 -15.49 27.05 -3.57
CA ASP A 430 -16.86 27.22 -3.12
C ASP A 430 -17.89 26.95 -4.22
N LEU A 431 -17.54 27.19 -5.50
CA LEU A 431 -18.39 26.91 -6.65
C LEU A 431 -18.53 25.41 -6.97
N VAL A 432 -17.62 24.55 -6.51
CA VAL A 432 -17.74 23.11 -6.74
C VAL A 432 -18.77 22.52 -5.77
N SER A 433 -19.87 22.05 -6.34
CA SER A 433 -21.00 21.44 -5.63
C SER A 433 -21.62 20.31 -6.46
N LYS A 434 -22.63 19.64 -5.89
CA LYS A 434 -23.44 18.63 -6.58
C LYS A 434 -24.06 19.14 -7.89
N GLU A 435 -24.40 20.43 -7.96
CA GLU A 435 -25.10 21.02 -9.12
C GLU A 435 -24.21 21.07 -10.36
N ASN A 436 -22.90 21.21 -10.16
CA ASN A 436 -21.91 21.32 -11.24
C ASN A 436 -21.24 19.98 -11.57
N LEU A 437 -21.54 18.92 -10.81
CA LEU A 437 -21.04 17.55 -10.99
C LEU A 437 -22.17 16.66 -11.48
N LEU A 438 -22.29 16.56 -12.81
CA LEU A 438 -23.39 15.85 -13.44
C LEU A 438 -23.03 14.38 -13.62
N GLU A 439 -23.82 13.48 -13.03
CA GLU A 439 -23.70 12.04 -13.25
C GLU A 439 -24.29 11.66 -14.61
N ILE A 440 -23.56 10.83 -15.36
CA ILE A 440 -23.92 10.35 -16.68
C ILE A 440 -24.23 8.87 -16.58
N ASN A 441 -25.46 8.52 -16.95
CA ASN A 441 -25.83 7.13 -17.15
C ASN A 441 -25.29 6.66 -18.49
N VAL A 442 -24.47 5.61 -18.46
CA VAL A 442 -23.87 5.01 -19.64
C VAL A 442 -24.57 3.68 -19.89
N ASP A 443 -25.32 3.58 -20.97
CA ASP A 443 -25.95 2.34 -21.38
C ASP A 443 -24.88 1.35 -21.90
N PRO A 444 -24.88 0.07 -21.47
CA PRO A 444 -24.00 -0.96 -22.03
C PRO A 444 -24.25 -1.27 -23.52
N HIS A 445 -25.37 -0.83 -24.11
CA HIS A 445 -25.82 -1.20 -25.46
C HIS A 445 -25.39 -0.24 -26.58
#